data_AF-A0A7X9EJJ1-F1
#
_entry.id   AF-A0A7X9EJJ1-F1
#
_cell.length_a   1.000
_cell.length_b   1.000
_cell.length_c   1.000
_cell.angle_alpha   90.00
_cell.angle_beta   90.00
_cell.angle_gamma   90.00
#
_symmetry.space_group_name_H-M   'P 1'
#
loop_
_entity.id
_entity.type
_entity.pdbx_description
1 polymer ?
#
loop_
_entity_poly.entity_id
_entity_poly.type
_entity_poly.pdbx_seq_one_letter_code
_entity_poly.pdbx_strand_id
1 'polypeptide(L)'
;MAEEKKAKKVFTLDEIKFNEANKVMAVVSCIPIVGLILMFVEKDDMFVKYHGAQFTLVGVLQFFSWVPVIGWLMAPLTVVLIIVGMLKTYKGERFDIPVLSGLGLKLMEAI
;
A
#
# COMPACT_ATOMS: atom_id res chain seq x y z
N MET A 1 34.04 13.33 -0.86
CA MET A 1 33.16 12.66 0.12
C MET A 1 32.27 11.74 -0.69
N ALA A 2 32.59 10.45 -0.69
CA ALA A 2 31.85 9.46 -1.46
C ALA A 2 30.49 9.30 -0.80
N GLU A 3 29.44 9.81 -1.44
CA GLU A 3 28.07 9.44 -1.10
C GLU A 3 27.96 7.93 -1.32
N GLU A 4 27.94 7.18 -0.23
CA GLU A 4 27.52 5.79 -0.22
C GLU A 4 26.11 5.77 -0.82
N LYS A 5 26.02 5.45 -2.12
CA LYS A 5 24.79 4.99 -2.75
C LYS A 5 24.38 3.73 -1.99
N LYS A 6 23.62 3.90 -0.90
CA LYS A 6 22.85 2.82 -0.28
C LYS A 6 22.15 2.11 -1.42
N ALA A 7 22.55 0.87 -1.69
CA ALA A 7 21.97 0.05 -2.73
C ALA A 7 20.45 0.09 -2.54
N LYS A 8 19.74 0.78 -3.45
CA LYS A 8 18.29 0.87 -3.42
C LYS A 8 17.79 -0.56 -3.52
N LYS A 9 17.20 -1.11 -2.46
CA LYS A 9 16.54 -2.41 -2.51
C LYS A 9 15.41 -2.27 -3.51
N VAL A 10 15.57 -2.82 -4.71
CA VAL A 10 14.53 -2.83 -5.73
C VAL A 10 13.51 -3.87 -5.28
N PHE A 11 12.33 -3.41 -4.86
CA PHE A 11 11.27 -4.32 -4.44
C PHE A 11 10.59 -4.87 -5.68
N THR A 12 10.64 -6.19 -5.85
CA THR A 12 9.92 -6.87 -6.92
C THR A 12 8.62 -7.46 -6.38
N LEU A 13 7.60 -7.56 -7.24
CA LEU A 13 6.34 -8.17 -6.86
C LEU A 13 6.54 -9.64 -6.42
N ASP A 14 7.48 -10.38 -7.00
CA ASP A 14 7.69 -11.81 -6.70
C ASP A 14 8.14 -12.09 -5.25
N GLU A 15 8.72 -11.09 -4.58
CA GLU A 15 9.15 -11.16 -3.18
C GLU A 15 8.00 -10.93 -2.20
N ILE A 16 6.88 -10.34 -2.67
CA ILE A 16 5.74 -9.96 -1.86
C ILE A 16 4.80 -11.15 -1.73
N LYS A 17 5.10 -12.01 -0.76
CA LYS A 17 4.37 -13.25 -0.50
C LYS A 17 3.49 -13.12 0.74
N PHE A 18 2.29 -13.65 0.66
CA PHE A 18 1.36 -13.68 1.79
C PHE A 18 1.94 -14.51 2.94
N ASN A 19 1.80 -13.99 4.16
CA ASN A 19 2.15 -14.66 5.39
C ASN A 19 0.90 -14.79 6.27
N GLU A 20 0.52 -16.03 6.59
CA GLU A 20 -0.69 -16.29 7.36
C GLU A 20 -0.61 -15.74 8.80
N ALA A 21 0.57 -15.74 9.41
CA ALA A 21 0.76 -15.25 10.78
C ALA A 21 0.38 -13.77 10.93
N ASN A 22 0.58 -12.98 9.87
CA ASN A 22 0.34 -11.54 9.85
C ASN A 22 -0.92 -11.15 9.07
N LYS A 23 -1.83 -12.10 8.81
CA LYS A 23 -3.07 -11.89 8.05
C LYS A 23 -3.88 -10.68 8.55
N VAL A 24 -4.02 -10.54 9.87
CA VAL A 24 -4.76 -9.41 10.47
C VAL A 24 -4.07 -8.09 10.15
N MET A 25 -2.74 -8.03 10.31
CA MET A 25 -1.92 -6.85 9.98
C MET A 25 -2.06 -6.48 8.50
N ALA A 26 -2.09 -7.47 7.63
CA ALA A 26 -2.26 -7.27 6.20
C ALA A 26 -3.65 -6.68 5.88
N VAL A 27 -4.72 -7.20 6.49
CA VAL A 27 -6.08 -6.66 6.30
C VAL A 27 -6.16 -5.21 6.80
N VAL A 28 -5.66 -4.92 8.01
CA VAL A 28 -5.75 -3.54 8.55
C VAL A 28 -4.82 -2.57 7.84
N SER A 29 -3.74 -3.04 7.21
CA SER A 29 -2.87 -2.20 6.37
C SER A 29 -3.61 -1.59 5.16
N CYS A 30 -4.77 -2.13 4.80
CA CYS A 30 -5.62 -1.57 3.75
C CYS A 30 -6.35 -0.29 4.18
N ILE A 31 -6.41 0.01 5.48
CA ILE A 31 -6.95 1.26 6.00
C ILE A 31 -5.87 2.33 5.86
N PRO A 32 -6.08 3.44 5.12
CA PRO A 32 -4.99 4.33 4.73
C PRO A 32 -4.09 4.85 5.86
N ILE A 33 -4.68 5.25 6.99
CA ILE A 33 -3.92 5.75 8.15
C ILE A 33 -3.10 4.62 8.80
N VAL A 34 -3.68 3.42 8.92
CA VAL A 34 -2.99 2.26 9.49
C VAL A 34 -1.92 1.77 8.52
N GLY A 35 -2.21 1.75 7.23
CA GLY A 35 -1.28 1.42 6.16
C GLY A 35 -0.05 2.32 6.16
N LEU A 36 -0.23 3.62 6.40
CA LEU A 36 0.88 4.57 6.56
C LEU A 36 1.77 4.17 7.74
N ILE A 37 1.19 3.89 8.90
CA ILE A 37 1.95 3.47 10.09
C ILE A 37 2.69 2.17 9.82
N LEU A 38 2.00 1.16 9.27
CA LEU A 38 2.59 -0.15 8.99
C LEU A 38 3.67 -0.10 7.92
N MET A 39 3.57 0.81 6.95
CA MET A 39 4.64 1.00 5.97
C MET A 39 5.99 1.34 6.62
N PHE A 40 5.98 2.08 7.75
CA PHE A 40 7.19 2.45 8.50
C PHE A 40 7.55 1.47 9.62
N VAL A 41 6.54 0.88 10.27
CA VAL A 41 6.73 0.01 11.44
C VAL A 41 7.07 -1.42 11.02
N GLU A 42 6.44 -1.91 9.95
CA GLU A 42 6.64 -3.28 9.47
C GLU A 42 7.97 -3.39 8.71
N LYS A 43 8.79 -4.36 9.10
CA LYS A 43 10.13 -4.59 8.52
C LYS A 43 10.32 -5.99 7.98
N ASP A 44 9.58 -6.95 8.53
CA ASP A 44 9.75 -8.36 8.24
C ASP A 44 8.74 -8.80 7.18
N ASP A 45 7.52 -8.28 7.26
CA ASP A 45 6.44 -8.67 6.35
C ASP A 45 6.30 -7.71 5.15
N MET A 46 6.90 -8.12 4.03
CA MET A 46 6.82 -7.38 2.77
C MET A 46 5.40 -7.26 2.23
N PHE A 47 4.51 -8.20 2.53
CA PHE A 47 3.12 -8.18 2.05
C PHE A 47 2.28 -7.15 2.81
N VAL A 48 2.42 -7.08 4.13
CA VAL A 48 1.81 -6.03 4.96
C VAL A 48 2.36 -4.66 4.59
N LYS A 49 3.69 -4.54 4.46
CA LYS A 49 4.37 -3.28 4.11
C LYS A 49 3.94 -2.77 2.73
N TYR A 50 3.80 -3.66 1.75
CA TYR A 50 3.35 -3.31 0.39
C TYR A 50 1.90 -2.82 0.35
N HIS A 51 0.96 -3.54 0.99
CA HIS A 51 -0.42 -3.08 1.08
C HIS A 51 -0.50 -1.76 1.83
N GLY A 52 0.26 -1.60 2.92
CA GLY A 52 0.38 -0.33 3.64
C GLY A 52 0.84 0.82 2.74
N ALA A 53 1.89 0.63 1.95
CA ALA A 53 2.37 1.63 1.00
C ALA A 53 1.32 1.98 -0.07
N GLN A 54 0.66 0.97 -0.65
CA GLN A 54 -0.35 1.17 -1.69
C GLN A 54 -1.59 1.91 -1.15
N PHE A 55 -2.08 1.53 0.04
CA PHE A 55 -3.25 2.14 0.66
C PHE A 55 -2.97 3.49 1.31
N THR A 56 -1.71 3.77 1.67
CA THR A 56 -1.26 5.14 1.97
C THR A 56 -1.51 6.06 0.78
N LEU A 57 -1.16 5.62 -0.43
CA LEU A 57 -1.40 6.40 -1.66
C LEU A 57 -2.90 6.53 -1.96
N VAL A 58 -3.71 5.52 -1.65
CA VAL A 58 -5.18 5.64 -1.68
C VAL A 58 -5.67 6.73 -0.71
N GLY A 59 -5.07 6.84 0.47
CA GLY A 59 -5.34 7.93 1.42
C GLY A 59 -4.94 9.30 0.88
N VAL A 60 -3.82 9.40 0.17
CA VAL A 60 -3.41 10.65 -0.52
C VAL A 60 -4.43 11.04 -1.59
N LEU A 61 -4.94 10.08 -2.37
CA LEU A 61 -6.00 10.33 -3.36
C LEU A 61 -7.30 10.84 -2.71
N GLN A 62 -7.65 10.32 -1.52
CA GLN A 62 -8.79 10.79 -0.75
C GLN A 62 -8.70 12.28 -0.38
N PHE A 63 -7.50 12.85 -0.20
CA PHE A 63 -7.37 14.29 0.07
C PHE A 63 -7.80 15.17 -1.12
N PHE A 64 -7.78 14.66 -2.35
CA PHE A 64 -8.25 15.38 -3.53
C PHE A 64 -9.79 15.33 -3.71
N SER A 65 -10.51 14.68 -2.80
CA SER A 65 -11.97 14.58 -2.84
C SER A 65 -12.71 15.92 -2.74
N TRP A 66 -12.04 16.98 -2.26
CA TRP A 66 -12.59 18.34 -2.18
C TRP A 66 -12.75 19.04 -3.54
N VAL A 67 -12.10 18.55 -4.61
CA VAL A 67 -12.23 19.10 -5.96
C VAL A 67 -13.59 18.69 -6.54
N PRO A 68 -14.47 19.64 -6.93
CA PRO A 68 -15.77 19.31 -7.52
C PRO A 68 -15.62 18.46 -8.78
N VAL A 69 -16.62 17.62 -9.07
CA VAL A 69 -16.66 16.68 -10.21
C VAL A 69 -15.66 15.51 -10.09
N ILE A 70 -14.36 15.78 -10.01
CA ILE A 70 -13.31 14.73 -9.95
C ILE A 70 -13.33 14.05 -8.59
N GLY A 71 -13.35 14.83 -7.51
CA GLY A 71 -13.31 14.32 -6.15
C GLY A 71 -14.53 13.45 -5.79
N TRP A 72 -15.70 13.79 -6.35
CA TRP A 72 -16.93 13.03 -6.14
C TRP A 72 -16.93 11.66 -6.81
N LEU A 73 -16.23 11.50 -7.94
CA LEU A 73 -16.03 10.19 -8.57
C LEU A 73 -14.94 9.38 -7.85
N MET A 74 -13.89 10.05 -7.39
CA MET A 74 -12.76 9.42 -6.71
C MET A 74 -13.13 8.90 -5.31
N ALA A 75 -13.96 9.62 -4.56
CA ALA A 75 -14.36 9.24 -3.21
C ALA A 75 -14.96 7.82 -3.12
N PRO A 76 -16.04 7.47 -3.84
CA PRO A 76 -16.59 6.12 -3.80
C PRO A 76 -15.62 5.07 -4.36
N LEU A 77 -14.82 5.41 -5.39
CA LEU A 77 -13.82 4.51 -5.95
C LEU A 77 -12.79 4.08 -4.90
N THR A 78 -12.24 5.02 -4.13
CA THR A 78 -11.25 4.70 -3.09
C THR A 78 -11.83 3.83 -1.98
N VAL A 79 -13.09 4.03 -1.58
CA VAL A 79 -13.77 3.15 -0.62
C VAL A 79 -13.90 1.72 -1.17
N VAL A 80 -14.28 1.58 -2.44
CA VAL A 80 -14.35 0.27 -3.11
C VAL A 80 -12.97 -0.39 -3.14
N LEU A 81 -11.90 0.35 -3.46
CA LEU A 81 -10.53 -0.18 -3.44
C LEU A 81 -10.13 -0.67 -2.05
N ILE A 82 -10.48 0.06 -0.98
CA ILE A 82 -10.21 -0.34 0.41
C ILE A 82 -10.94 -1.64 0.76
N ILE A 83 -12.24 -1.74 0.44
CA ILE A 83 -13.03 -2.94 0.73
C ILE A 83 -12.50 -4.14 -0.06
N VAL A 84 -12.27 -3.99 -1.37
CA VAL A 84 -11.74 -5.06 -2.24
C VAL A 84 -10.35 -5.48 -1.77
N GLY A 85 -9.51 -4.52 -1.38
CA GLY A 85 -8.23 -4.77 -0.73
C GLY A 85 -8.41 -5.67 0.46
N MET A 86 -9.12 -5.22 1.49
CA MET A 86 -9.37 -5.99 2.71
C MET A 86 -9.85 -7.42 2.43
N LEU A 87 -10.80 -7.59 1.50
CA LEU A 87 -11.33 -8.91 1.14
C LEU A 87 -10.30 -9.81 0.48
N LYS A 88 -9.47 -9.29 -0.43
CA LYS A 88 -8.40 -10.05 -1.08
C LYS A 88 -7.29 -10.40 -0.11
N THR A 89 -6.86 -9.42 0.69
CA THR A 89 -5.84 -9.61 1.71
C THR A 89 -6.29 -10.63 2.77
N TYR A 90 -7.58 -10.64 3.13
CA TYR A 90 -8.16 -11.63 4.02
C TYR A 90 -8.11 -13.05 3.44
N LYS A 91 -8.28 -13.19 2.12
CA LYS A 91 -8.14 -14.46 1.39
C LYS A 91 -6.67 -14.86 1.16
N GLY A 92 -5.71 -14.03 1.54
CA GLY A 92 -4.29 -14.25 1.26
C GLY A 92 -3.88 -13.94 -0.18
N GLU A 93 -4.73 -13.27 -0.95
CA GLU A 93 -4.45 -12.82 -2.30
C GLU A 93 -3.84 -11.42 -2.28
N ARG A 94 -2.76 -11.21 -3.04
CA ARG A 94 -2.19 -9.87 -3.22
C ARG A 94 -3.12 -9.03 -4.09
N PHE A 95 -3.45 -7.82 -3.65
CA PHE A 95 -4.23 -6.88 -4.45
C PHE A 95 -3.34 -5.78 -5.03
N ASP A 96 -2.99 -5.90 -6.31
CA ASP A 96 -2.20 -4.91 -7.03
C ASP A 96 -3.13 -3.90 -7.70
N ILE A 97 -3.21 -2.69 -7.15
CA ILE A 97 -4.01 -1.61 -7.74
C ILE A 97 -3.20 -1.03 -8.91
N PRO A 98 -3.75 -0.98 -10.15
CA PRO A 98 -3.04 -0.42 -11.29
C PRO A 98 -2.52 0.99 -10.97
N VAL A 99 -1.32 1.33 -11.45
CA VAL A 99 -0.58 2.57 -11.14
C VAL A 99 -0.11 2.67 -9.69
N LEU A 100 -0.98 2.46 -8.69
CA LEU A 100 -0.63 2.58 -7.27
C LEU A 100 0.32 1.49 -6.81
N SER A 101 0.25 0.29 -7.38
CA SER A 101 1.19 -0.82 -7.12
C SER A 101 2.64 -0.40 -7.39
N GLY A 102 2.89 0.13 -8.60
CA GLY A 102 4.23 0.59 -8.99
C GLY A 102 4.70 1.79 -8.17
N LEU A 103 3.79 2.70 -7.79
CA LEU A 103 4.10 3.82 -6.89
C LEU A 103 4.38 3.33 -5.46
N GLY A 104 3.65 2.32 -4.99
CA GLY A 104 3.85 1.71 -3.68
C GLY A 104 5.20 1.02 -3.56
N LEU A 105 5.62 0.29 -4.60
CA LEU A 105 6.99 -0.26 -4.68
C LEU A 105 8.02 0.86 -4.58
N LYS A 106 7.92 1.90 -5.42
CA LYS A 106 8.83 3.04 -5.40
C LYS A 106 8.84 3.78 -4.07
N LEU A 107 7.70 3.86 -3.39
CA LEU A 107 7.58 4.46 -2.07
C LEU A 107 8.32 3.63 -1.04
N MET A 108 8.20 2.29 -1.08
CA MET A 108 8.99 1.41 -0.23
C MET A 108 10.49 1.49 -0.52
N GLU A 109 10.91 1.69 -1.77
CA GLU A 109 12.34 1.87 -2.13
C GLU A 109 12.93 3.19 -1.61
N ALA A 110 12.09 4.20 -1.38
CA ALA A 110 12.51 5.52 -0.96
C ALA A 110 12.67 5.65 0.56
N ILE A 111 12.21 4.66 1.32
CA ILE A 111 12.12 4.67 2.79
C ILE A 111 12.94 3.51 3.37
#